data_AF-F4HLN9-F1
#
_entry.id   AF-F4HLN9-F1
#
_cell.length_a   1.000
_cell.length_b   1.000
_cell.length_c   1.000
_cell.angle_alpha   90.00
_cell.angle_beta   90.00
_cell.angle_gamma   90.00
#
_symmetry.space_group_name_H-M   'P 1'
#
loop_
_entity.id
_entity.type
_entity.pdbx_description
1 polymer ?
#
loop_
_entity_poly.entity_id
_entity_poly.type
_entity_poly.pdbx_seq_one_letter_code
_entity_poly.pdbx_strand_id
1 'polypeptide(L)'
;MRITKRNVFWTFVMIIWMFNFLVLLSILGLIEIEGLIFYLLATIPPLFFYLYVMASPPEPDFMRIVKFGWGSVAVYLILVALNALLT
;
A
#
# COMPACT_ATOMS: atom_id res chain seq x y z
N MET A 1 -23.23 -4.56 -4.83
CA MET A 1 -22.15 -4.32 -5.81
C MET A 1 -21.20 -5.51 -5.81
N ARG A 2 -20.85 -6.07 -6.97
CA ARG A 2 -19.89 -7.18 -7.06
C ARG A 2 -18.46 -6.63 -6.92
N ILE A 3 -17.67 -7.12 -5.98
CA ILE A 3 -16.27 -6.71 -5.82
C ILE A 3 -15.48 -7.22 -7.03
N THR A 4 -14.82 -6.32 -7.75
CA THR A 4 -14.01 -6.65 -8.92
C THR A 4 -12.52 -6.59 -8.59
N LYS A 5 -11.71 -7.40 -9.29
CA LYS A 5 -10.24 -7.42 -9.12
C LYS A 5 -9.64 -6.04 -9.36
N ARG A 6 -10.15 -5.30 -10.34
CA ARG A 6 -9.80 -3.91 -10.60
C ARG A 6 -10.05 -3.01 -9.39
N ASN A 7 -11.19 -3.14 -8.71
CA ASN A 7 -11.51 -2.33 -7.54
C ASN A 7 -10.59 -2.67 -6.38
N VAL A 8 -10.37 -3.97 -6.10
CA VAL A 8 -9.45 -4.42 -5.05
C VAL A 8 -8.04 -3.87 -5.27
N PHE A 9 -7.56 -3.92 -6.52
CA PHE A 9 -6.26 -3.36 -6.89
C PHE A 9 -6.16 -1.85 -6.61
N TRP A 10 -7.15 -1.06 -7.03
CA TRP A 10 -7.12 0.38 -6.78
C TRP A 10 -7.24 0.72 -5.30
N THR A 11 -8.05 -0.03 -4.55
CA THR A 11 -8.13 0.12 -3.09
C THR A 11 -6.78 -0.18 -2.44
N PHE A 12 -6.09 -1.23 -2.87
CA PHE A 12 -4.73 -1.54 -2.40
C PHE A 12 -3.75 -0.38 -2.67
N VAL A 13 -3.75 0.14 -3.91
CA VAL A 13 -2.90 1.27 -4.29
C VAL A 13 -3.21 2.50 -3.42
N MET A 14 -4.48 2.85 -3.24
CA MET A 14 -4.90 3.99 -2.41
C MET A 14 -4.43 3.85 -0.96
N ILE A 15 -4.51 2.65 -0.39
CA ILE A 15 -4.05 2.38 0.98
C ILE A 15 -2.54 2.53 1.10
N ILE A 16 -1.75 2.05 0.12
CA ILE A 16 -0.30 2.30 0.11
C ILE A 16 -0.01 3.80 0.09
N TRP A 17 -0.71 4.57 -0.74
CA TRP A 17 -0.50 6.02 -0.81
C TRP A 17 -0.89 6.74 0.48
N MET A 18 -1.93 6.27 1.16
CA MET A 18 -2.27 6.76 2.49
C MET A 18 -1.13 6.52 3.49
N PHE A 19 -0.46 5.36 3.44
CA PHE A 19 0.72 5.13 4.28
C PHE A 19 1.93 5.94 3.87
N ASN A 20 2.19 6.10 2.57
CA ASN A 20 3.23 7.00 2.09
C ASN A 20 3.05 8.40 2.67
N PHE A 21 1.82 8.90 2.69
CA PHE A 21 1.50 10.19 3.28
C PHE A 21 1.76 10.22 4.79
N LEU A 22 1.34 9.20 5.54
CA LEU A 22 1.63 9.13 6.98
C LEU A 22 3.15 9.09 7.25
N VAL A 23 3.89 8.23 6.55
CA VAL A 23 5.36 8.17 6.68
C VAL A 23 6.00 9.52 6.32
N LEU A 24 5.50 10.21 5.31
CA LEU A 24 5.95 11.56 4.97
C LEU A 24 5.71 12.55 6.14
N LEU A 25 4.52 12.54 6.76
CA LEU A 25 4.25 13.37 7.93
C LEU A 25 5.17 13.03 9.11
N SER A 26 5.51 11.76 9.28
CA SER A 26 6.47 11.29 10.29
C SER A 26 7.87 11.84 10.03
N ILE A 27 8.36 11.73 8.79
CA ILE A 27 9.65 12.31 8.37
C ILE A 27 9.70 13.82 8.60
N LEU A 28 8.57 14.52 8.40
CA LEU A 28 8.45 15.96 8.65
C LEU A 28 8.33 16.32 10.13
N GLY A 29 8.32 15.35 11.05
CA GLY A 29 8.19 15.55 12.49
C GLY A 29 6.79 15.99 12.92
N LEU A 30 5.77 15.76 12.09
CA LEU A 30 4.38 16.15 12.37
C LEU A 30 3.61 15.08 13.16
N ILE A 31 4.01 13.81 13.05
CA ILE A 31 3.42 12.66 13.77
C ILE A 31 4.52 11.65 14.13
N GLU A 32 4.26 10.80 15.12
CA GLU A 32 5.12 9.65 15.44
C GLU A 32 4.40 8.36 15.03
N ILE A 33 5.11 7.45 14.36
CA ILE A 33 4.54 6.18 13.89
C ILE A 33 5.31 5.02 14.52
N GLU A 34 5.00 4.71 15.77
CA GLU A 34 5.59 3.57 16.48
C GLU A 34 4.74 2.30 16.28
N GLY A 35 5.38 1.22 15.79
CA GLY A 35 4.79 -0.12 15.69
C GLY A 35 3.67 -0.32 14.67
N LEU A 36 2.88 0.72 14.37
CA LEU A 36 1.74 0.69 13.46
C LEU A 36 2.14 0.28 12.03
N ILE A 37 3.25 0.81 11.52
CA ILE A 37 3.82 0.47 10.20
C ILE A 37 4.08 -1.03 10.06
N PHE A 38 4.62 -1.66 11.10
CA PHE A 38 4.97 -3.09 11.08
C PHE A 38 3.72 -3.97 11.02
N TYR A 39 2.71 -3.68 11.85
CA TYR A 39 1.45 -4.43 11.84
C TYR A 39 0.69 -4.29 10.53
N LEU A 40 0.70 -3.11 9.92
CA LEU A 40 0.02 -2.85 8.65
C LEU A 40 0.72 -3.58 7.50
N LEU A 41 2.06 -3.58 7.46
CA LEU A 41 2.82 -4.34 6.46
C LEU A 41 2.62 -5.85 6.55
N ALA A 42 2.42 -6.37 7.76
CA ALA A 42 2.21 -7.79 7.97
C ALA A 42 0.78 -8.25 7.59
N THR A 43 -0.22 -7.38 7.73
CA THR A 43 -1.65 -7.76 7.61
C THR A 43 -2.30 -7.36 6.30
N ILE A 44 -1.88 -6.24 5.69
CA ILE A 44 -2.52 -5.70 4.50
C ILE A 44 -2.28 -6.55 3.25
N PRO A 45 -1.05 -7.00 2.93
CA PRO A 45 -0.83 -7.82 1.74
C PRO A 45 -1.63 -9.14 1.74
N PRO A 46 -1.68 -9.93 2.84
CA PRO A 46 -2.51 -11.13 2.89
C PRO A 46 -4.01 -10.84 2.71
N LEU A 47 -4.51 -9.77 3.34
CA LEU A 47 -5.91 -9.37 3.23
C LEU A 47 -6.28 -9.00 1.78
N PHE A 48 -5.46 -8.18 1.12
CA PHE A 48 -5.71 -7.78 -0.26
C PHE A 48 -5.54 -8.93 -1.25
N PHE A 49 -4.62 -9.86 -0.99
CA PHE A 49 -4.51 -11.09 -1.77
C PHE A 49 -5.79 -11.94 -1.66
N TYR A 50 -6.30 -12.17 -0.45
CA TYR A 50 -7.55 -12.87 -0.24
C TYR A 50 -8.72 -12.21 -0.97
N LEU A 51 -8.87 -10.89 -0.82
CA LEU A 51 -9.90 -10.13 -1.53
C LEU A 51 -9.76 -10.22 -3.05
N TYR A 52 -8.53 -10.22 -3.57
CA TYR A 52 -8.26 -10.32 -5.00
C TYR A 52 -8.61 -11.70 -5.57
N VAL A 53 -8.38 -12.78 -4.82
CA VAL A 53 -8.75 -14.15 -5.21
C VAL A 53 -10.27 -14.33 -5.26
N MET A 54 -11.01 -13.74 -4.32
CA MET A 54 -12.48 -13.81 -4.29
C MET A 54 -13.16 -12.85 -5.28
N ALA A 55 -12.45 -11.82 -5.73
CA ALA A 55 -13.01 -10.81 -6.60
C ALA A 55 -13.29 -11.34 -8.02
N SER A 56 -14.40 -10.87 -8.59
CA SER A 56 -14.78 -11.21 -9.95
C SER A 56 -13.98 -10.38 -10.98
N PRO A 57 -13.90 -10.81 -12.26
CA PRO A 57 -13.40 -9.97 -13.34
C PRO A 57 -14.14 -8.62 -13.43
N PRO A 58 -13.55 -7.57 -14.05
CA PRO A 58 -12.31 -7.59 -14.81
C PRO A 58 -11.05 -7.48 -13.94
N GLU A 59 -9.95 -8.03 -14.45
CA GLU A 59 -8.61 -7.87 -13.88
C GLU A 59 -8.00 -6.53 -14.34
N PRO A 60 -7.16 -5.88 -13.53
CA PRO A 60 -6.33 -4.79 -14.01
C PRO A 60 -5.27 -5.34 -14.98
N ASP A 61 -4.91 -4.54 -15.99
CA ASP A 61 -3.86 -4.92 -16.95
C ASP A 61 -2.53 -5.16 -16.23
N PHE A 62 -1.78 -6.17 -16.65
CA PHE A 62 -0.48 -6.50 -16.06
C PHE A 62 0.45 -5.27 -15.96
N MET A 63 0.50 -4.47 -17.02
CA MET A 63 1.29 -3.22 -17.05
C MET A 63 0.84 -2.21 -15.99
N ARG A 64 -0.46 -2.13 -15.67
CA ARG A 64 -0.98 -1.28 -14.59
C ARG A 64 -0.57 -1.82 -13.22
N ILE A 65 -0.63 -3.14 -13.03
CA ILE A 65 -0.19 -3.79 -11.79
C ILE A 65 1.29 -3.50 -11.53
N VAL A 66 2.13 -3.65 -12.54
CA VAL A 66 3.56 -3.36 -12.41
C VAL A 66 3.79 -1.87 -12.14
N LYS A 67 3.30 -0.96 -12.99
CA LYS A 67 3.61 0.47 -12.85
C LYS A 67 3.06 1.08 -11.56
N PHE A 68 1.79 0.82 -11.24
CA PHE A 68 1.13 1.45 -10.10
C PHE A 68 1.25 0.62 -8.83
N GLY A 69 1.15 -0.70 -8.90
CA GLY A 69 1.31 -1.57 -7.73
C GLY A 69 2.75 -1.53 -7.23
N TRP A 70 3.70 -2.03 -8.03
CA TRP A 70 5.11 -2.07 -7.62
C TRP A 70 5.71 -0.69 -7.45
N GLY A 71 5.34 0.29 -8.29
CA GLY A 71 5.77 1.68 -8.12
C GLY A 71 5.36 2.26 -6.77
N SER A 72 4.11 2.05 -6.34
CA SER A 72 3.64 2.57 -5.04
C SER A 72 4.34 1.88 -3.87
N VAL A 73 4.56 0.56 -3.95
CA VAL A 73 5.31 -0.19 -2.93
C VAL A 73 6.77 0.25 -2.87
N ALA A 74 7.42 0.51 -4.00
CA ALA A 74 8.80 0.98 -4.03
C ALA A 74 8.94 2.35 -3.36
N VAL A 75 8.03 3.30 -3.65
CA VAL A 75 7.99 4.61 -2.98
C VAL A 75 7.82 4.42 -1.47
N TYR A 76 6.92 3.53 -1.05
CA TYR A 76 6.72 3.23 0.36
C TYR A 76 7.98 2.72 1.04
N LEU A 77 8.68 1.75 0.43
CA LEU A 77 9.93 1.21 0.98
C LEU A 77 11.01 2.29 1.12
N ILE A 78 11.12 3.19 0.14
CA ILE A 78 12.06 4.32 0.20
C ILE A 78 11.71 5.25 1.37
N LEU A 79 10.44 5.62 1.50
CA LEU A 79 9.99 6.52 2.58
C LEU A 79 10.20 5.88 3.96
N VAL A 80 9.86 4.59 4.13
CA VAL A 80 10.09 3.88 5.40
C VAL A 80 11.57 3.80 5.72
N ALA A 81 12.43 3.50 4.74
CA ALA A 81 13.87 3.48 4.93
C ALA A 81 14.42 4.85 5.33
N LEU A 82 13.93 5.94 4.70
CA LEU A 82 14.30 7.30 5.08
C LEU A 82 13.85 7.64 6.50
N ASN A 83 12.61 7.32 6.86
CA ASN A 83 12.10 7.54 8.21
C ASN A 83 12.97 6.81 9.24
N ALA A 84 13.28 5.53 9.01
CA ALA A 84 14.14 4.74 9.89
C ALA A 84 15.60 5.24 10.00
N LEU A 85 16.10 6.02 9.03
CA LEU A 85 17.42 6.64 9.09
C LEU A 85 17.41 8.00 9.82
N LEU A 86 16.26 8.66 9.87
CA LEU A 86 16.10 10.01 10.43
C LEU A 86 15.54 10.02 11.86
N THR A 87 15.00 8.88 12.33
CA THR A 87 14.51 8.68 13.70
C THR A 87 15.52 7.84 14.47
#